data_AF-Q6Q229-F1
#
_entry.id   AF-Q6Q229-F1
#
_cell.length_a   1.000
_cell.length_b   1.000
_cell.length_c   1.000
_cell.angle_alpha   90.00
_cell.angle_beta   90.00
_cell.angle_gamma   90.00
#
_symmetry.space_group_name_H-M   'P 1'
#
loop_
_entity.id
_entity.type
_entity.pdbx_description
1 polymer ?
#
loop_
_entity_poly.entity_id
_entity_poly.type
_entity_poly.pdbx_seq_one_letter_code
_entity_poly.pdbx_strand_id
1 'polypeptide(L)' 'LVVISDDEKVLALAQSSIPLPSGIPEWLTPIVGVIPAQLFACHLTEVKGYDAETPRSITKVTETH' A
#
# COMPACT_ATOMS: atom_id res chain seq x y z
N LEU A 1 0.78 -7.83 -13.64
CA LEU A 1 1.65 -7.96 -12.45
C LEU A 1 2.05 -6.56 -12.00
N VAL A 2 1.70 -6.23 -10.76
CA VAL A 2 2.17 -5.02 -10.07
C VAL A 2 3.35 -5.43 -9.19
N VAL A 3 4.45 -4.68 -9.24
CA VAL A 3 5.65 -4.95 -8.43
C VAL A 3 6.00 -3.69 -7.65
N ILE A 4 6.32 -3.88 -6.36
CA ILE A 4 6.83 -2.86 -5.46
C ILE A 4 8.18 -3.38 -4.95
N SER A 5 9.27 -2.74 -5.35
CA SER A 5 10.63 -3.22 -5.04
C SER A 5 11.66 -2.10 -5.24
N ASP A 6 12.82 -2.22 -4.61
CA ASP A 6 14.02 -1.42 -4.88
C ASP A 6 14.97 -2.12 -5.87
N ASP A 7 14.69 -3.36 -6.28
CA ASP A 7 15.49 -4.10 -7.28
C ASP A 7 15.00 -3.78 -8.71
N GLU A 8 15.83 -3.06 -9.45
CA GLU A 8 15.59 -2.68 -10.86
C GLU A 8 15.30 -3.88 -11.77
N LYS A 9 15.94 -5.04 -11.53
CA LYS A 9 15.71 -6.24 -12.35
C LYS A 9 14.31 -6.79 -12.16
N VAL A 10 13.80 -6.72 -10.94
CA VAL A 10 12.44 -7.17 -10.62
C VAL A 10 11.42 -6.17 -11.15
N LEU A 11 11.69 -4.86 -11.03
CA LEU A 11 10.84 -3.80 -11.57
C LEU A 11 10.69 -3.90 -13.10
N ALA A 12 11.75 -4.26 -13.82
CA ALA A 12 11.73 -4.42 -15.28
C ALA A 12 10.80 -5.55 -15.78
N LEU A 13 10.43 -6.49 -14.90
CA LEU A 13 9.51 -7.59 -15.23
C LEU A 13 8.03 -7.22 -15.04
N ALA A 14 7.74 -6.08 -14.43
CA ALA A 14 6.39 -5.68 -14.06
C ALA A 14 5.65 -4.97 -15.21
N GLN A 15 4.33 -5.16 -15.31
CA GLN A 15 3.49 -4.31 -16.17
C GLN A 15 3.23 -2.95 -15.53
N SER A 16 3.23 -2.89 -14.19
CA SER A 16 3.14 -1.66 -13.42
C SER A 16 4.12 -1.76 -12.26
N SER A 17 5.17 -0.96 -12.30
CA SER A 17 6.22 -0.93 -11.30
C SER A 17 6.07 0.29 -10.39
N ILE A 18 6.32 0.09 -9.09
CA ILE A 18 6.42 1.16 -8.09
C ILE A 18 7.80 1.01 -7.43
N PRO A 19 8.77 1.87 -7.77
CA PRO A 19 10.11 1.79 -7.18
C PRO A 19 10.07 2.19 -5.70
N LEU A 20 10.75 1.41 -4.87
CA LEU A 20 11.06 1.79 -3.48
C LEU A 20 12.42 2.51 -3.43
N PRO A 21 12.62 3.42 -2.45
CA PRO A 21 13.93 3.98 -2.18
C PRO A 21 14.94 2.87 -1.87
N SER A 22 16.10 2.92 -2.51
CA SER A 22 17.22 2.00 -2.24
C SER A 22 17.94 2.34 -0.94
N GLY A 23 18.57 1.35 -0.31
CA GLY A 23 19.43 1.56 0.86
C GLY A 23 18.68 1.69 2.19
N ILE A 24 17.40 1.30 2.21
CA ILE A 24 16.62 1.16 3.43
C ILE A 24 17.10 -0.09 4.18
N PRO A 25 17.45 0.00 5.47
CA PRO A 25 17.75 -1.19 6.26
C PRO A 25 16.57 -2.15 6.29
N GLU A 26 16.82 -3.47 6.24
CA GLU A 26 15.77 -4.48 6.15
C GLU A 26 14.69 -4.32 7.23
N TRP A 27 15.06 -3.98 8.46
CA TRP A 27 14.10 -3.80 9.56
C TRP A 27 13.12 -2.63 9.36
N LEU A 28 13.44 -1.67 8.47
CA LEU A 28 12.62 -0.50 8.17
C LEU A 28 11.78 -0.69 6.89
N THR A 29 12.05 -1.73 6.10
CA THR A 29 11.33 -2.00 4.84
C THR A 29 9.81 -2.09 5.00
N PRO A 30 9.22 -2.60 6.10
CA PRO A 30 7.77 -2.64 6.23
C PRO A 30 7.13 -1.26 6.28
N ILE A 31 7.83 -0.26 6.83
CA ILE A 31 7.30 1.10 7.00
C ILE A 31 7.27 1.84 5.66
N VAL A 32 8.30 1.70 4.84
CA VAL A 32 8.35 2.37 3.53
C VAL A 32 7.51 1.59 2.50
N GLY A 33 7.52 0.26 2.58
CA GLY A 33 6.78 -0.62 1.68
C GLY A 33 5.25 -0.52 1.82
N VAL A 34 4.72 -0.12 2.99
CA VAL A 34 3.27 -0.01 3.20
C VAL A 34 2.66 1.21 2.52
N ILE A 35 3.43 2.28 2.31
CA ILE A 35 2.96 3.56 1.77
C ILE A 35 2.26 3.42 0.42
N PRO A 36 2.86 2.78 -0.62
CA PRO A 36 2.18 2.61 -1.90
C PRO A 36 0.90 1.77 -1.80
N ALA A 37 0.85 0.79 -0.89
CA ALA A 37 -0.36 0.01 -0.67
C ALA A 37 -1.49 0.84 -0.03
N GLN A 38 -1.17 1.71 0.94
CA GLN A 38 -2.11 2.64 1.56
C GLN A 38 -2.67 3.64 0.53
N LEU A 39 -1.79 4.25 -0.27
CA LEU A 39 -2.20 5.19 -1.32
C LEU A 39 -3.06 4.51 -2.38
N PHE A 40 -2.70 3.30 -2.81
CA PHE A 40 -3.50 2.52 -3.74
C PHE A 40 -4.91 2.25 -3.19
N ALA A 41 -5.01 1.79 -1.94
CA ALA A 41 -6.30 1.51 -1.32
C ALA A 41 -7.16 2.77 -1.16
N CYS A 42 -6.54 3.90 -0.79
CA CYS A 42 -7.22 5.19 -0.67
C CYS A 42 -7.82 5.61 -2.02
N HIS A 43 -6.99 5.71 -3.06
CA HIS A 43 -7.45 6.14 -4.38
C HIS A 43 -8.45 5.17 -5.01
N LEU A 44 -8.29 3.86 -4.79
CA LEU A 44 -9.28 2.88 -5.27
C LEU A 44 -10.64 3.06 -4.57
N THR A 45 -10.64 3.42 -3.29
CA THR A 45 -11.86 3.66 -2.52
C THR A 45 -12.58 4.91 -3.04
N GLU A 46 -11.85 5.99 -3.29
CA GLU A 46 -12.35 7.24 -3.87
C GLU A 46 -12.97 7.02 -5.26
N VAL A 47 -12.24 6.34 -6.16
CA VAL A 47 -12.71 6.05 -7.54
C VAL A 47 -13.98 5.20 -7.54
N LYS A 48 -14.15 4.33 -6.53
CA LYS A 48 -15.36 3.51 -6.38
C LYS A 48 -16.53 4.25 -5.71
N GLY A 49 -16.35 5.52 -5.33
CA GLY A 49 -17.36 6.32 -4.66
C GLY A 49 -17.64 5.90 -3.21
N TYR A 50 -16.67 5.27 -2.56
CA TYR A 50 -16.76 4.87 -1.14
C TYR A 50 -16.01 5.87 -0.24
N ASP A 51 -16.34 5.85 1.05
CA ASP A 51 -15.64 6.63 2.08
C ASP A 51 -14.58 5.76 2.78
N ALA A 52 -13.32 6.18 2.71
CA ALA A 52 -12.20 5.50 3.36
C ALA A 52 -12.11 5.80 4.87
N GLU A 53 -12.63 6.94 5.32
CA GLU A 53 -12.63 7.35 6.72
C GLU A 53 -13.74 6.66 7.53
N THR A 54 -14.86 6.38 6.86
CA THR A 54 -16.01 5.69 7.45
C THR A 54 -16.35 4.40 6.69
N PRO A 55 -15.49 3.37 6.77
CA PRO A 55 -15.72 2.11 6.07
C PRO A 55 -16.97 1.40 6.61
N ARG A 56 -17.84 0.94 5.70
CA ARG A 56 -19.17 0.38 5.99
C ARG A 56 -19.23 -0.82 6.96
N SER A 57 -18.12 -1.50 7.22
CA SER A 57 -18.10 -2.80 7.91
C SER A 57 -17.37 -2.82 9.24
N ILE A 58 -16.66 -1.75 9.61
CA ILE A 58 -15.86 -1.70 10.84
C ILE A 58 -16.00 -0.35 11.52
N THR A 59 -15.90 -0.35 12.84
CA THR A 59 -15.78 0.87 13.66
C THR A 59 -14.35 1.02 14.13
N LYS A 60 -13.92 2.27 14.39
CA LYS A 60 -12.56 2.55 14.87
C LYS A 60 -12.22 1.83 16.17
N VAL A 61 -13.20 1.62 17.05
CA VAL A 61 -13.08 0.82 18.27
C VAL A 61 -14.18 -0.24 18.24
N THR A 62 -13.79 -1.50 18.47
CA THR A 62 -14.73 -2.60 18.71
C THR A 62 -14.80 -2.84 20.21
N GLU A 63 -15.97 -2.61 20.81
CA GLU A 63 -16.19 -2.87 22.23
C GLU A 63 -16.50 -4.36 22.43
N THR A 64 -15.75 -5.01 23.32
CA THR A 64 -15.97 -6.41 23.71
C THR A 64 -16.29 -6.45 25.20
N HIS A 65 -17.51 -6.88 25.54
CA HIS A 65 -17.98 -7.05 26.93
C HIS A 65 -17.61 -8.41 27.51
#